data_AF-A0A9P1GR04-F1
#
_entry.id   AF-A0A9P1GR04-F1
#
_cell.length_a   1.000
_cell.length_b   1.000
_cell.length_c   1.000
_cell.angle_alpha   90.00
_cell.angle_beta   90.00
_cell.angle_gamma   90.00
#
_symmetry.space_group_name_H-M   'P 1'
#
loop_
_entity.id
_entity.type
_entity.pdbx_description
1 polymer ?
#
loop_
_entity_poly.entity_id
_entity_poly.type
_entity_poly.pdbx_seq_one_letter_code
_entity_poly.pdbx_strand_id
1 'polypeptide(L)'
;MLLERQSTLASIDGLLLESPLTGSASPHSSSSPPTTEKKERKKVLTEEEKAKIQERKRQCAAMRRAIYKDAKPELVAKFSLANDKERFQMLKSWVQNQDVGEIDIEEKYVTFVRTLRTDRYTTVTIFQLEKIYGKGQEAKAFIQELCQGQAGVPHPQAPNVKKARMYKVLREVVEENQSGTSAETSASLSGRVRDGGAKQLLAKQLQGLNSSTPEFMNLTTGQIRCKKPKKEKSPVDEAIAEMKKISKKWNQVVNELPKMIKDLKDYNVRDCVEVPAATGWQRVETYLGAPASEVDPMDFQAKLECEKNEIAVIMGDISDAKRRLSAAKGPKKGKGRAAKKADPSSDEEESVED
;
A
#
# COMPACT_ATOMS: atom_id res chain seq x y z
N MET A 1 -32.18 41.84 18.04
CA MET A 1 -32.71 42.24 16.73
C MET A 1 -32.19 41.27 15.67
N LEU A 2 -33.12 40.63 14.94
CA LEU A 2 -32.96 40.04 13.58
C LEU A 2 -31.97 38.86 13.44
N LEU A 3 -32.29 37.70 12.87
CA LEU A 3 -33.50 37.19 12.22
C LEU A 3 -33.31 35.67 12.01
N GLU A 4 -34.27 34.87 12.45
CA GLU A 4 -34.43 33.47 12.06
C GLU A 4 -34.69 33.35 10.54
N ARG A 5 -34.14 32.31 9.91
CA ARG A 5 -34.65 31.81 8.63
C ARG A 5 -35.00 30.33 8.79
N GLN A 6 -36.30 30.10 9.02
CA GLN A 6 -36.96 28.85 8.67
C GLN A 6 -37.11 28.78 7.14
N SER A 7 -36.84 27.63 6.54
CA SER A 7 -37.20 27.33 5.16
C SER A 7 -37.93 25.99 5.12
N THR A 8 -39.20 26.07 4.78
CA THR A 8 -40.16 25.01 4.53
C THR A 8 -39.82 24.22 3.26
N LEU A 9 -39.84 22.89 3.34
CA LEU A 9 -39.89 22.02 2.16
C LEU A 9 -41.33 21.55 1.99
N ALA A 10 -41.94 22.00 0.89
CA ALA A 10 -43.25 21.57 0.46
C ALA A 10 -43.17 20.22 -0.26
N SER A 11 -44.14 19.38 0.07
CA SER A 11 -44.47 18.10 -0.56
C SER A 11 -44.81 18.29 -2.04
N ILE A 12 -44.32 17.39 -2.91
CA ILE A 12 -44.87 17.19 -4.25
C ILE A 12 -45.13 15.70 -4.41
N ASP A 13 -46.36 15.32 -4.06
CA ASP A 13 -46.99 14.08 -4.48
C ASP A 13 -47.57 14.24 -5.90
N GLY A 14 -47.47 13.17 -6.67
CA GLY A 14 -48.46 12.80 -7.69
C GLY A 14 -48.31 13.46 -9.07
N LEU A 15 -48.04 12.63 -10.08
CA LEU A 15 -48.97 12.48 -11.21
C LEU A 15 -48.59 11.25 -12.06
N LEU A 16 -49.56 10.34 -12.13
CA LEU A 16 -49.69 9.24 -13.07
C LEU A 16 -49.59 9.71 -14.53
N LEU A 17 -49.07 8.84 -15.41
CA LEU A 17 -49.81 8.51 -16.62
C LEU A 17 -49.44 7.13 -17.14
N GLU A 18 -50.46 6.27 -17.17
CA GLU A 18 -50.50 4.96 -17.79
C GLU A 18 -50.38 5.08 -19.32
N SER A 19 -49.88 4.02 -19.96
CA SER A 19 -50.16 3.76 -21.37
C SER A 19 -50.29 2.25 -21.57
N PRO A 20 -51.42 1.74 -22.08
CA PRO A 20 -51.52 0.37 -22.56
C PRO A 20 -51.02 0.32 -24.00
N LEU A 21 -50.66 -0.88 -24.50
CA LEU A 21 -51.11 -1.37 -25.81
C LEU A 21 -50.62 -2.81 -26.05
N THR A 22 -51.64 -3.64 -26.22
CA THR A 22 -51.79 -4.96 -26.86
C THR A 22 -50.76 -5.36 -27.92
N GLY A 23 -50.42 -6.65 -27.94
CA GLY A 23 -49.63 -7.29 -28.99
C GLY A 23 -50.42 -7.72 -30.23
N SER A 24 -49.68 -8.21 -31.24
CA SER A 24 -50.13 -9.17 -32.26
C SER A 24 -48.93 -9.61 -33.12
N ALA A 25 -48.97 -10.84 -33.60
CA ALA A 25 -47.89 -11.62 -34.21
C ALA A 25 -47.78 -11.47 -35.76
N SER A 26 -46.53 -11.63 -36.28
CA SER A 26 -46.01 -12.40 -37.46
C SER A 26 -46.87 -12.73 -38.72
N PRO A 27 -46.33 -13.23 -39.88
CA PRO A 27 -44.96 -13.27 -40.46
C PRO A 27 -44.84 -13.12 -42.03
N HIS A 28 -43.60 -13.24 -42.54
CA HIS A 28 -43.10 -13.76 -43.85
C HIS A 28 -43.05 -12.96 -45.19
N SER A 29 -41.82 -12.94 -45.75
CA SER A 29 -41.40 -13.33 -47.13
C SER A 29 -40.82 -12.27 -48.12
N SER A 30 -39.53 -12.52 -48.44
CA SER A 30 -38.80 -12.45 -49.72
C SER A 30 -39.11 -11.42 -50.83
N SER A 31 -38.08 -10.64 -51.23
CA SER A 31 -37.42 -10.64 -52.56
C SER A 31 -36.89 -9.25 -52.97
N SER A 32 -35.60 -9.20 -53.35
CA SER A 32 -34.91 -8.09 -54.06
C SER A 32 -35.02 -8.30 -55.60
N PRO A 33 -34.52 -7.43 -56.53
CA PRO A 33 -33.79 -6.13 -56.49
C PRO A 33 -34.38 -5.13 -57.57
N PRO A 34 -33.69 -4.16 -58.26
CA PRO A 34 -32.39 -3.48 -58.09
C PRO A 34 -32.43 -1.92 -58.15
N THR A 35 -31.29 -1.31 -57.78
CA THR A 35 -30.72 0.01 -58.13
C THR A 35 -31.56 1.12 -58.78
N THR A 36 -31.74 2.24 -58.06
CA THR A 36 -31.76 3.60 -58.65
C THR A 36 -31.39 4.66 -57.60
N GLU A 37 -30.44 5.52 -57.97
CA GLU A 37 -30.19 6.90 -57.49
C GLU A 37 -30.47 7.25 -56.02
N LYS A 38 -29.38 7.37 -55.26
CA LYS A 38 -29.33 7.89 -53.90
C LYS A 38 -29.58 9.40 -53.89
N LYS A 39 -30.82 9.81 -54.15
CA LYS A 39 -31.29 11.20 -53.97
C LYS A 39 -31.36 11.46 -52.47
N GLU A 40 -30.39 12.21 -51.93
CA GLU A 40 -30.37 12.66 -50.53
C GLU A 40 -31.67 13.42 -50.21
N ARG A 41 -32.67 12.68 -49.71
CA ARG A 41 -33.83 13.28 -49.05
C ARG A 41 -33.32 13.87 -47.74
N LYS A 42 -32.99 15.16 -47.75
CA LYS A 42 -32.87 15.96 -46.54
C LYS A 42 -34.19 15.81 -45.78
N LYS A 43 -34.17 14.98 -44.73
CA LYS A 43 -35.30 14.77 -43.84
C LYS A 43 -35.57 16.10 -43.17
N VAL A 44 -36.62 16.80 -43.61
CA VAL A 44 -37.06 18.03 -42.99
C VAL A 44 -37.65 17.63 -41.63
N LEU A 45 -36.86 17.81 -40.57
CA LEU A 45 -37.32 17.58 -39.19
C LEU A 45 -38.50 18.51 -38.94
N THR A 46 -39.58 17.94 -38.39
CA THR A 46 -40.75 18.73 -38.00
C THR A 46 -40.36 19.68 -36.87
N GLU A 47 -41.07 20.80 -36.75
CA GLU A 47 -40.82 21.77 -35.66
C GLU A 47 -40.92 21.12 -34.27
N GLU A 48 -41.78 20.12 -34.12
CA GLU A 48 -41.91 19.35 -32.88
C GLU A 48 -40.67 18.49 -32.58
N GLU A 49 -40.06 17.88 -33.59
CA GLU A 49 -38.79 17.16 -33.42
C GLU A 49 -37.64 18.11 -33.09
N LYS A 50 -37.60 19.30 -33.70
CA LYS A 50 -36.62 20.34 -33.36
C LYS A 50 -36.76 20.80 -31.91
N ALA A 51 -37.99 20.99 -31.43
CA ALA A 51 -38.28 21.33 -30.04
C ALA A 51 -37.81 20.22 -29.07
N LYS A 52 -38.09 18.95 -29.37
CA LYS A 52 -37.61 17.80 -28.58
C LYS A 52 -36.09 17.70 -28.53
N ILE A 53 -35.42 17.97 -29.65
CA ILE A 53 -33.94 18.02 -29.72
C ILE A 53 -33.40 19.17 -28.87
N GLN A 54 -34.02 20.34 -28.94
CA GLN A 54 -33.62 21.51 -28.17
C GLN A 54 -33.80 21.29 -26.66
N GLU A 55 -34.90 20.66 -26.27
CA GLU A 55 -35.16 20.32 -24.86
C GLU A 55 -34.17 19.30 -24.33
N ARG A 56 -33.85 18.25 -25.10
CA ARG A 56 -32.76 17.32 -24.74
C ARG A 56 -31.42 18.02 -24.57
N LYS A 57 -31.09 19.01 -25.42
CA LYS A 57 -29.88 19.82 -25.26
C LYS A 57 -29.89 20.62 -23.97
N ARG A 58 -31.04 21.20 -23.58
CA ARG A 58 -31.21 21.92 -22.31
C ARG A 58 -31.04 21.01 -21.10
N GLN A 59 -31.67 19.84 -21.12
CA GLN A 59 -31.54 18.83 -20.06
C GLN A 59 -30.09 18.35 -19.92
N CYS A 60 -29.40 18.10 -21.03
CA CYS A 60 -27.98 17.72 -21.02
C CYS A 60 -27.08 18.83 -20.47
N ALA A 61 -27.36 20.09 -20.79
CA ALA A 61 -26.64 21.25 -20.27
C ALA A 61 -26.91 21.49 -18.77
N ALA A 62 -28.15 21.32 -18.32
CA ALA A 62 -28.54 21.43 -16.91
C ALA A 62 -27.87 20.34 -16.07
N MET A 63 -27.89 19.09 -16.55
CA MET A 63 -27.20 17.98 -15.90
C MET A 63 -25.68 18.21 -15.82
N ARG A 64 -25.06 18.72 -16.88
CA ARG A 64 -23.64 19.12 -16.84
C ARG A 64 -23.40 20.19 -15.77
N ARG A 65 -24.21 21.24 -15.70
CA ARG A 65 -24.07 22.28 -14.67
C ARG A 65 -24.23 21.75 -13.25
N ALA A 66 -25.17 20.83 -13.02
CA ALA A 66 -25.36 20.19 -11.72
C ALA A 66 -24.13 19.38 -11.31
N ILE A 67 -23.56 18.60 -12.24
CA ILE A 67 -22.32 17.84 -12.00
C ILE A 67 -21.16 18.79 -11.69
N TYR A 68 -21.01 19.89 -12.44
CA TYR A 68 -19.89 20.83 -12.27
C TYR A 68 -19.99 21.77 -11.06
N LYS A 69 -21.19 21.93 -10.47
CA LYS A 69 -21.38 22.87 -9.36
C LYS A 69 -20.74 22.37 -8.06
N ASP A 70 -20.77 21.07 -7.83
CA ASP A 70 -20.30 20.45 -6.58
C ASP A 70 -19.15 19.43 -6.79
N ALA A 71 -18.72 19.19 -8.03
CA ALA A 71 -17.62 18.26 -8.32
C ALA A 71 -16.23 18.88 -8.09
N LYS A 72 -15.32 18.09 -7.50
CA LYS A 72 -13.91 18.47 -7.32
C LYS A 72 -13.25 18.80 -8.68
N PRO A 73 -12.43 19.87 -8.77
CA PRO A 73 -11.83 20.34 -10.03
C PRO A 73 -11.02 19.29 -10.81
N GLU A 74 -10.43 18.32 -10.11
CA GLU A 74 -9.61 17.27 -10.72
C GLU A 74 -10.42 16.16 -11.39
N LEU A 75 -11.60 15.83 -10.83
CA LEU A 75 -12.56 14.94 -11.48
C LEU A 75 -13.13 15.58 -12.73
N VAL A 76 -13.33 16.90 -12.70
CA VAL A 76 -13.70 17.70 -13.86
C VAL A 76 -12.62 17.66 -14.94
N ALA A 77 -11.34 17.72 -14.54
CA ALA A 77 -10.19 17.62 -15.45
C ALA A 77 -10.02 16.21 -16.05
N LYS A 78 -10.17 15.14 -15.28
CA LYS A 78 -10.15 13.76 -15.81
C LYS A 78 -11.34 13.50 -16.72
N PHE A 79 -12.52 14.00 -16.37
CA PHE A 79 -13.72 13.88 -17.20
C PHE A 79 -13.60 14.66 -18.51
N SER A 80 -12.92 15.81 -18.52
CA SER A 80 -12.69 16.59 -19.75
C SER A 80 -11.62 15.99 -20.67
N LEU A 81 -10.78 15.07 -20.18
CA LEU A 81 -9.75 14.37 -20.95
C LEU A 81 -10.18 13.00 -21.50
N ALA A 82 -11.20 12.35 -20.93
CA ALA A 82 -11.68 11.03 -21.39
C ALA A 82 -12.36 11.11 -22.79
N ASN A 83 -12.40 10.03 -23.57
CA ASN A 83 -13.14 10.05 -24.84
C ASN A 83 -14.67 10.02 -24.59
N ASP A 84 -15.49 10.47 -25.56
CA ASP A 84 -16.94 10.58 -25.38
C ASP A 84 -17.63 9.24 -25.06
N LYS A 85 -17.08 8.12 -25.55
CA LYS A 85 -17.59 6.77 -25.30
C LYS A 85 -17.30 6.33 -23.86
N GLU A 86 -16.13 6.65 -23.33
CA GLU A 86 -15.72 6.40 -21.95
C GLU A 86 -16.48 7.29 -20.96
N ARG A 87 -16.63 8.58 -21.28
CA ARG A 87 -17.46 9.52 -20.49
C ARG A 87 -18.89 9.02 -20.39
N PHE A 88 -19.47 8.58 -21.50
CA PHE A 88 -20.83 8.07 -21.53
C PHE A 88 -20.98 6.76 -20.76
N GLN A 89 -20.01 5.84 -20.83
CA GLN A 89 -20.05 4.60 -20.06
C GLN A 89 -19.93 4.86 -18.55
N MET A 90 -19.06 5.79 -18.14
CA MET A 90 -18.89 6.17 -16.75
C MET A 90 -20.17 6.82 -16.20
N LEU A 91 -20.73 7.81 -16.92
CA LEU A 91 -22.02 8.42 -16.60
C LEU A 91 -23.17 7.42 -16.58
N LYS A 92 -23.24 6.52 -17.56
CA LYS A 92 -24.27 5.49 -17.65
C LYS A 92 -24.19 4.53 -16.46
N SER A 93 -22.99 4.09 -16.09
CA SER A 93 -22.78 3.22 -14.93
C SER A 93 -23.16 3.90 -13.61
N TRP A 94 -22.99 5.22 -13.53
CA TRP A 94 -23.35 6.03 -12.38
C TRP A 94 -24.87 6.24 -12.28
N VAL A 95 -25.53 6.57 -13.40
CA VAL A 95 -26.99 6.75 -13.47
C VAL A 95 -27.75 5.44 -13.30
N GLN A 96 -27.20 4.31 -13.76
CA GLN A 96 -27.86 3.00 -13.69
C GLN A 96 -27.70 2.29 -12.34
N ASN A 97 -26.71 2.67 -11.51
CA ASN A 97 -26.51 2.08 -10.19
C ASN A 97 -26.85 3.08 -9.08
N GLN A 98 -28.14 3.33 -8.87
CA GLN A 98 -28.64 4.18 -7.77
C GLN A 98 -28.31 3.63 -6.36
N ASP A 99 -27.83 2.38 -6.24
CA ASP A 99 -27.49 1.72 -4.97
C ASP A 99 -26.02 1.91 -4.53
N VAL A 100 -25.18 2.62 -5.31
CA VAL A 100 -23.81 2.97 -4.89
C VAL A 100 -23.90 4.20 -3.98
N GLY A 101 -23.93 3.96 -2.67
CA GLY A 101 -24.20 4.98 -1.67
C GLY A 101 -23.12 6.06 -1.58
N GLU A 102 -21.84 5.70 -1.73
CA GLU A 102 -20.73 6.65 -1.57
C GLU A 102 -19.43 6.11 -2.21
N ILE A 103 -18.72 6.98 -2.94
CA ILE A 103 -17.35 6.71 -3.42
C ILE A 103 -16.43 7.69 -2.70
N ASP A 104 -15.65 7.19 -1.75
CA ASP A 104 -14.67 7.98 -1.03
C ASP A 104 -13.31 7.81 -1.70
N ILE A 105 -12.80 8.90 -2.27
CA ILE A 105 -11.42 8.99 -2.77
C ILE A 105 -10.63 9.80 -1.75
N GLU A 106 -9.74 9.12 -1.03
CA GLU A 106 -8.84 9.71 -0.04
C GLU A 106 -7.42 9.74 -0.62
N GLU A 107 -6.89 10.94 -0.82
CA GLU A 107 -5.47 11.13 -1.14
C GLU A 107 -4.71 11.38 0.15
N LYS A 108 -3.85 10.43 0.51
CA LYS A 108 -2.97 10.56 1.66
C LYS A 108 -1.60 11.03 1.19
N TYR A 109 -1.20 12.22 1.61
CA TYR A 109 0.15 12.72 1.40
C TYR A 109 1.04 12.21 2.52
N VAL A 110 1.92 11.26 2.21
CA VAL A 110 2.87 10.70 3.17
C VAL A 110 4.22 11.34 2.91
N THR A 111 4.73 12.05 3.92
CA THR A 111 6.15 12.43 3.95
C THR A 111 6.97 11.17 4.18
N PHE A 112 7.94 10.93 3.32
CA PHE A 112 8.86 9.82 3.49
C PHE A 112 10.29 10.35 3.59
N VAL A 113 11.06 9.70 4.46
CA VAL A 113 12.52 9.80 4.48
C VAL A 113 13.02 8.39 4.23
N ARG A 114 13.76 8.20 3.13
CA ARG A 114 14.36 6.92 2.78
C ARG A 114 15.86 7.12 2.65
N THR A 115 16.61 6.34 3.42
CA THR A 115 18.06 6.23 3.26
C THR A 115 18.32 5.16 2.20
N LEU A 116 18.75 5.59 1.02
CA LEU A 116 19.15 4.72 -0.07
C LEU A 116 20.65 4.51 -0.01
N ARG A 117 21.06 3.28 0.28
CA ARG A 117 22.45 2.86 0.16
C ARG A 117 22.70 2.45 -1.29
N THR A 118 23.44 3.29 -2.02
CA THR A 118 23.80 3.03 -3.42
C THR A 118 25.28 2.71 -3.51
N ASP A 119 25.58 1.47 -3.88
CA ASP A 119 26.93 1.02 -4.14
C ASP A 119 27.39 1.55 -5.52
N ARG A 120 28.37 2.45 -5.54
CA ARG A 120 28.96 2.97 -6.78
C ARG A 120 30.16 2.13 -7.16
N TYR A 121 30.01 1.39 -8.26
CA TYR A 121 31.08 0.57 -8.81
C TYR A 121 31.82 1.32 -9.91
N THR A 122 33.13 1.14 -9.97
CA THR A 122 33.97 1.57 -11.08
C THR A 122 34.60 0.37 -11.75
N THR A 123 34.89 0.49 -13.04
CA THR A 123 35.62 -0.55 -13.76
C THR A 123 37.06 -0.11 -13.92
N VAL A 124 37.98 -0.87 -13.34
CA VAL A 124 39.41 -0.54 -13.31
C VAL A 124 40.26 -1.73 -13.74
N THR A 125 41.40 -1.44 -14.34
CA THR A 125 42.38 -2.47 -14.72
C THR A 125 43.28 -2.86 -13.54
N ILE A 126 43.92 -4.02 -13.62
CA ILE A 126 44.90 -4.44 -12.59
C ILE A 126 46.01 -3.40 -12.44
N PHE A 127 46.48 -2.80 -13.54
CA PHE A 127 47.49 -1.73 -13.49
C PHE A 127 47.02 -0.50 -12.71
N GLN A 128 45.75 -0.12 -12.87
CA GLN A 128 45.17 1.00 -12.11
C GLN A 128 45.03 0.64 -10.64
N LEU A 129 44.64 -0.60 -10.31
CA LEU A 129 44.57 -1.06 -8.92
C LEU A 129 45.95 -1.09 -8.26
N GLU A 130 46.98 -1.63 -8.93
CA GLU A 130 48.38 -1.61 -8.47
C GLU A 130 48.89 -0.16 -8.26
N LYS A 131 48.45 0.78 -9.11
CA LYS A 131 48.80 2.19 -9.00
C LYS A 131 48.09 2.88 -7.82
N ILE A 132 46.81 2.56 -7.59
CA ILE A 132 45.98 3.19 -6.54
C ILE A 132 46.35 2.66 -5.14
N TYR A 133 46.44 1.34 -4.98
CA TYR A 133 46.66 0.69 -3.68
C TYR A 133 48.15 0.39 -3.38
N GLY A 134 49.03 0.62 -4.36
CA GLY A 134 50.47 0.45 -4.21
C GLY A 134 50.94 -1.00 -4.24
N LYS A 135 52.17 -1.23 -3.79
CA LYS A 135 52.85 -2.54 -3.82
C LYS A 135 52.77 -3.32 -2.50
N GLY A 136 51.92 -2.89 -1.57
CA GLY A 136 51.73 -3.53 -0.27
C GLY A 136 51.28 -4.99 -0.39
N GLN A 137 51.57 -5.79 0.64
CA GLN A 137 51.17 -7.20 0.66
C GLN A 137 49.64 -7.36 0.67
N GLU A 138 48.93 -6.47 1.38
CA GLU A 138 47.46 -6.44 1.40
C GLU A 138 46.85 -6.12 0.04
N ALA A 139 47.40 -5.14 -0.68
CA ALA A 139 46.95 -4.78 -2.03
C ALA A 139 47.12 -5.94 -3.02
N LYS A 140 48.24 -6.68 -2.92
CA LYS A 140 48.48 -7.88 -3.73
C LYS A 140 47.50 -9.00 -3.42
N ALA A 141 47.22 -9.24 -2.14
CA ALA A 141 46.24 -10.23 -1.70
C ALA A 141 44.84 -9.89 -2.23
N PHE A 142 44.42 -8.63 -2.10
CA PHE A 142 43.14 -8.15 -2.62
C PHE A 142 43.01 -8.32 -4.14
N ILE A 143 44.03 -7.92 -4.92
CA ILE A 143 44.02 -8.08 -6.37
C ILE A 143 43.96 -9.56 -6.77
N GLN A 144 44.67 -10.42 -6.05
CA GLN A 144 44.64 -11.87 -6.28
C GLN A 144 43.25 -12.45 -6.01
N GLU A 145 42.64 -12.09 -4.89
CA GLU A 145 41.27 -12.49 -4.54
C GLU A 145 40.26 -12.00 -5.58
N LEU A 146 40.37 -10.74 -6.02
CA LEU A 146 39.52 -10.16 -7.07
C LEU A 146 39.64 -10.94 -8.39
N CYS A 147 40.86 -11.33 -8.78
CA CYS A 147 41.10 -12.12 -9.99
C CYS A 147 40.56 -13.55 -9.89
N GLN A 148 40.44 -14.11 -8.68
CA GLN A 148 39.86 -15.44 -8.46
C GLN A 148 38.33 -15.39 -8.40
N GLY A 149 37.76 -14.33 -7.81
CA GLY A 149 36.32 -14.17 -7.63
C GLY A 149 35.58 -13.63 -8.86
N GLN A 150 36.27 -12.94 -9.77
CA GLN A 150 35.67 -12.35 -10.98
C GLN A 150 36.47 -12.68 -12.24
N ALA A 151 35.79 -13.04 -13.33
CA ALA A 151 36.44 -13.39 -14.60
C ALA A 151 37.14 -12.20 -15.31
N GLY A 152 36.77 -10.96 -14.96
CA GLY A 152 37.24 -9.73 -15.60
C GLY A 152 36.84 -9.61 -17.07
N VAL A 153 36.61 -8.39 -17.56
CA VAL A 153 36.29 -8.12 -18.98
C VAL A 153 37.58 -7.72 -19.72
N PRO A 154 37.89 -8.28 -20.90
CA PRO A 154 39.05 -7.86 -21.68
C PRO A 154 39.03 -6.35 -22.01
N HIS A 155 40.18 -5.69 -21.98
CA HIS A 155 40.27 -4.28 -22.38
C HIS A 155 40.02 -4.12 -23.88
N PRO A 156 39.22 -3.12 -24.33
CA PRO A 156 38.89 -2.95 -25.74
C PRO A 156 40.12 -2.72 -26.63
N GLN A 157 41.14 -2.00 -26.13
CA GLN A 157 42.37 -1.71 -26.88
C GLN A 157 43.45 -2.80 -26.76
N ALA A 158 43.30 -3.75 -25.82
CA ALA A 158 44.34 -4.74 -25.52
C ALA A 158 43.73 -6.05 -24.99
N PRO A 159 42.91 -6.76 -25.79
CA PRO A 159 42.14 -7.92 -25.32
C PRO A 159 43.02 -9.11 -24.90
N ASN A 160 44.21 -9.23 -25.50
CA ASN A 160 45.13 -10.35 -25.26
C ASN A 160 46.02 -10.16 -24.01
N VAL A 161 46.04 -8.96 -23.41
CA VAL A 161 46.89 -8.67 -22.26
C VAL A 161 46.14 -9.01 -20.97
N LYS A 162 46.53 -10.11 -20.30
CA LYS A 162 45.87 -10.58 -19.07
C LYS A 162 45.76 -9.50 -17.99
N LYS A 163 46.81 -8.68 -17.81
CA LYS A 163 46.84 -7.57 -16.84
C LYS A 163 45.97 -6.36 -17.24
N ALA A 164 45.59 -6.25 -18.51
CA ALA A 164 44.71 -5.19 -18.97
C ALA A 164 43.23 -5.49 -18.70
N ARG A 165 42.88 -6.69 -18.20
CA ARG A 165 41.50 -7.02 -17.85
C ARG A 165 40.92 -6.01 -16.86
N MET A 166 39.67 -5.65 -17.11
CA MET A 166 38.89 -4.68 -16.36
C MET A 166 38.01 -5.41 -15.35
N TYR A 167 38.05 -4.96 -14.10
CA TYR A 167 37.31 -5.54 -12.97
C TYR A 167 36.35 -4.52 -12.40
N LYS A 168 35.16 -4.98 -11.99
CA LYS A 168 34.15 -4.13 -11.36
C LYS A 168 34.44 -4.09 -9.87
N VAL A 169 34.93 -2.95 -9.40
CA VAL A 169 35.34 -2.75 -8.01
C VAL A 169 34.42 -1.73 -7.36
N LEU A 170 34.01 -2.02 -6.12
CA LEU A 170 33.24 -1.09 -5.31
C LEU A 170 34.14 0.11 -5.01
N ARG A 171 33.77 1.29 -5.51
CA ARG A 171 34.54 2.52 -5.32
C ARG A 171 34.13 3.23 -4.05
N GLU A 172 32.83 3.33 -3.86
CA GLU A 172 32.23 4.11 -2.79
C GLU A 172 30.83 3.56 -2.51
N VAL A 173 30.48 3.52 -1.23
CA VAL A 173 29.11 3.29 -0.78
C VAL A 173 28.54 4.67 -0.47
N VAL A 174 27.59 5.13 -1.27
CA VAL A 174 26.95 6.42 -1.07
C VAL A 174 25.63 6.20 -0.36
N GLU A 175 25.47 6.81 0.82
CA GLU A 175 24.21 6.84 1.54
C GLU A 175 23.49 8.14 1.18
N GLU A 176 22.50 8.04 0.31
CA GLU A 176 21.68 9.18 -0.09
C GLU A 176 20.39 9.19 0.73
N ASN A 177 20.22 10.24 1.55
CA ASN A 177 18.96 10.49 2.24
C ASN A 177 18.01 11.22 1.29
N GLN A 178 17.00 10.51 0.80
CA GLN A 178 15.93 11.10 0.01
C GLN A 178 14.77 11.42 0.94
N SER A 179 14.38 12.69 1.00
CA SER A 179 13.12 13.12 1.60
C SER A 179 12.18 13.64 0.52
N GLY A 180 10.89 13.37 0.69
CA GLY A 180 9.88 13.82 -0.25
C GLY A 180 8.47 13.58 0.27
N THR A 181 7.50 14.07 -0.47
CA THR A 181 6.09 13.78 -0.29
C THR A 181 5.64 12.85 -1.41
N SER A 182 5.07 11.70 -1.04
CA SER A 182 4.39 10.82 -1.97
C SER A 182 2.89 10.93 -1.74
N ALA A 183 2.13 11.13 -2.82
CA ALA A 183 0.68 10.99 -2.76
C ALA A 183 0.33 9.51 -2.92
N GLU A 184 -0.29 8.93 -1.91
CA GLU A 184 -0.93 7.63 -1.99
C GLU A 184 -2.43 7.86 -2.16
N THR A 185 -2.96 7.63 -3.37
CA THR A 185 -4.40 7.68 -3.62
C THR A 185 -5.02 6.35 -3.19
N SER A 186 -5.93 6.39 -2.23
CA SER A 186 -6.77 5.26 -1.87
C SER A 186 -8.21 5.56 -2.27
N ALA A 187 -8.84 4.62 -2.98
CA ALA A 187 -10.26 4.70 -3.31
C ALA A 187 -11.00 3.62 -2.51
N SER A 188 -12.01 4.03 -1.75
CA SER A 188 -12.92 3.12 -1.08
C SER A 188 -14.32 3.31 -1.64
N LEU A 189 -14.95 2.19 -2.01
CA LEU A 189 -16.26 2.16 -2.63
C LEU A 189 -17.22 1.47 -1.67
N SER A 190 -18.24 2.16 -1.18
CA SER A 190 -19.23 1.56 -0.27
C SER A 190 -20.58 1.33 -0.96
N GLY A 191 -21.32 0.32 -0.50
CA GLY A 191 -22.65 -0.01 -1.04
C GLY A 191 -22.83 -1.47 -1.41
N ARG A 192 -23.94 -1.76 -2.09
CA ARG A 192 -24.30 -3.11 -2.54
C ARG A 192 -24.58 -3.13 -4.03
N VAL A 193 -23.80 -3.92 -4.77
CA VAL A 193 -24.02 -4.12 -6.20
C VAL A 193 -24.88 -5.37 -6.36
N ARG A 194 -26.11 -5.22 -6.84
CA ARG A 194 -27.04 -6.34 -7.01
C ARG A 194 -26.82 -7.09 -8.32
N ASP A 195 -26.45 -6.38 -9.38
CA ASP A 195 -26.27 -6.94 -10.71
C ASP A 195 -25.00 -7.79 -10.85
N GLY A 196 -25.13 -9.04 -11.29
CA GLY A 196 -24.02 -9.99 -11.39
C GLY A 196 -22.94 -9.58 -12.40
N GLY A 197 -23.32 -8.96 -13.52
CA GLY A 197 -22.37 -8.48 -14.54
C GLY A 197 -21.55 -7.29 -14.02
N ALA A 198 -22.22 -6.34 -13.36
CA ALA A 198 -21.59 -5.20 -12.72
C ALA A 198 -20.62 -5.62 -11.60
N LYS A 199 -20.94 -6.66 -10.82
CA LYS A 199 -20.02 -7.20 -9.79
C LYS A 199 -18.70 -7.67 -10.40
N GLN A 200 -18.76 -8.45 -11.48
CA GLN A 200 -17.56 -8.96 -12.14
C GLN A 200 -16.73 -7.83 -12.77
N LEU A 201 -17.40 -6.84 -13.36
CA LEU A 201 -16.74 -5.71 -13.99
C LEU A 201 -16.05 -4.81 -12.97
N LEU A 202 -16.71 -4.52 -11.84
CA LEU A 202 -16.13 -3.76 -10.73
C LEU A 202 -14.99 -4.52 -10.06
N ALA A 203 -15.14 -5.82 -9.80
CA ALA A 203 -14.07 -6.64 -9.26
C ALA A 203 -12.82 -6.61 -10.16
N LYS A 204 -13.00 -6.72 -11.48
CA LYS A 204 -11.90 -6.65 -12.46
C LYS A 204 -11.23 -5.28 -12.50
N GLN A 205 -12.00 -4.19 -12.42
CA GLN A 205 -11.44 -2.84 -12.41
C GLN A 205 -10.70 -2.51 -11.11
N LEU A 206 -11.21 -2.99 -9.96
CA LEU A 206 -10.59 -2.76 -8.65
C LEU A 206 -9.31 -3.58 -8.45
N GLN A 207 -9.17 -4.73 -9.11
CA GLN A 207 -7.98 -5.59 -9.03
C GLN A 207 -6.71 -4.91 -9.55
N GLY A 208 -6.84 -3.93 -10.46
CA GLY A 208 -5.70 -3.18 -11.02
C GLY A 208 -5.26 -1.98 -10.17
N LEU A 209 -6.07 -1.54 -9.21
CA LEU A 209 -5.83 -0.31 -8.45
C LEU A 209 -5.04 -0.54 -7.15
N ASN A 210 -5.07 -1.75 -6.57
CA ASN A 210 -4.34 -2.07 -5.35
C ASN A 210 -3.77 -3.49 -5.40
N SER A 211 -2.45 -3.61 -5.49
CA SER A 211 -1.74 -4.92 -5.46
C SER A 211 -1.75 -5.58 -4.08
N SER A 212 -2.17 -4.88 -3.03
CA SER A 212 -1.96 -5.29 -1.64
C SER A 212 -3.23 -5.48 -0.79
N THR A 213 -4.42 -5.70 -1.36
CA THR A 213 -5.62 -5.91 -0.52
C THR A 213 -6.56 -7.02 -0.99
N PRO A 214 -6.97 -7.93 -0.08
CA PRO A 214 -7.82 -9.08 -0.39
C PRO A 214 -9.29 -8.65 -0.56
N GLU A 215 -9.95 -9.29 -1.52
CA GLU A 215 -11.41 -9.35 -1.78
C GLU A 215 -12.27 -8.34 -1.00
N PHE A 216 -12.25 -7.07 -1.43
CA PHE A 216 -13.17 -6.05 -0.89
C PHE A 216 -14.64 -6.37 -1.18
N MET A 217 -14.92 -7.23 -2.16
CA MET A 217 -16.25 -7.50 -2.67
C MET A 217 -16.60 -8.98 -2.52
N ASN A 218 -17.64 -9.28 -1.74
CA ASN A 218 -18.21 -10.62 -1.70
C ASN A 218 -19.07 -10.83 -2.96
N LEU A 219 -18.57 -11.64 -3.91
CA LEU A 219 -19.24 -11.88 -5.21
C LEU A 219 -20.65 -12.46 -5.03
N THR A 220 -20.86 -13.29 -4.02
CA THR A 220 -22.14 -13.91 -3.71
C THR A 220 -23.16 -12.87 -3.21
N THR A 221 -22.82 -12.10 -2.18
CA THR A 221 -23.78 -11.17 -1.55
C THR A 221 -23.84 -9.80 -2.21
N GLY A 222 -22.84 -9.47 -3.04
CA GLY A 222 -22.65 -8.14 -3.63
C GLY A 222 -22.23 -7.07 -2.63
N GLN A 223 -21.91 -7.47 -1.39
CA GLN A 223 -21.55 -6.55 -0.32
C GLN A 223 -20.08 -6.17 -0.46
N ILE A 224 -19.82 -4.86 -0.57
CA ILE A 224 -18.47 -4.33 -0.51
C ILE A 224 -18.17 -4.06 0.96
N ARG A 225 -17.25 -4.83 1.55
CA ARG A 225 -16.83 -4.63 2.94
C ARG A 225 -15.82 -3.50 2.98
N CYS A 226 -16.31 -2.27 3.01
CA CYS A 226 -15.51 -1.15 3.50
C CYS A 226 -15.23 -1.42 4.98
N LYS A 227 -13.97 -1.50 5.39
CA LYS A 227 -13.67 -1.24 6.81
C LYS A 227 -14.25 0.14 7.07
N LYS A 228 -15.19 0.26 8.02
CA LYS A 228 -15.74 1.57 8.43
C LYS A 228 -14.56 2.54 8.53
N PRO A 229 -14.63 3.72 7.88
CA PRO A 229 -13.53 4.68 7.94
C PRO A 229 -13.16 4.83 9.40
N LYS A 230 -11.93 4.43 9.74
CA LYS A 230 -11.42 4.62 11.09
C LYS A 230 -11.48 6.13 11.27
N LYS A 231 -12.30 6.62 12.21
CA LYS A 231 -12.30 8.02 12.63
C LYS A 231 -10.83 8.44 12.70
N GLU A 232 -10.44 9.38 11.84
CA GLU A 232 -9.08 9.90 11.82
C GLU A 232 -8.78 10.35 13.24
N LYS A 233 -7.75 9.75 13.82
CA LYS A 233 -7.29 10.13 15.13
C LYS A 233 -6.58 11.47 14.94
N SER A 234 -6.88 12.44 15.81
CA SER A 234 -6.12 13.68 15.84
C SER A 234 -4.62 13.35 15.96
N PRO A 235 -3.69 14.13 15.37
CA PRO A 235 -2.26 13.95 15.57
C PRO A 235 -1.87 13.78 17.05
N VAL A 236 -2.60 14.47 17.95
CA VAL A 236 -2.45 14.32 19.41
C VAL A 236 -2.88 12.94 19.89
N ASP A 237 -3.98 12.39 19.39
CA ASP A 237 -4.46 11.05 19.73
C ASP A 237 -3.53 9.95 19.20
N GLU A 238 -2.90 10.17 18.05
CA GLU A 238 -1.88 9.27 17.50
C GLU A 238 -0.63 9.27 18.38
N ALA A 239 -0.14 10.45 18.76
CA ALA A 239 0.99 10.60 19.68
C ALA A 239 0.72 9.93 21.05
N ILE A 240 -0.47 10.14 21.63
CA ILE A 240 -0.90 9.48 22.87
C ILE A 240 -0.95 7.95 22.69
N ALA A 241 -1.45 7.47 21.55
CA ALA A 241 -1.50 6.03 21.26
C ALA A 241 -0.10 5.41 21.11
N GLU A 242 0.86 6.12 20.51
CA GLU A 242 2.27 5.70 20.47
C GLU A 242 2.90 5.69 21.86
N MET A 243 2.69 6.74 22.65
CA MET A 243 3.21 6.84 24.00
C MET A 243 2.69 5.71 24.91
N LYS A 244 1.41 5.35 24.78
CA LYS A 244 0.85 4.16 25.46
C LYS A 244 1.51 2.85 25.04
N LYS A 245 1.90 2.70 23.77
CA LYS A 245 2.65 1.51 23.31
C LYS A 245 4.06 1.49 23.90
N ILE A 246 4.75 2.63 23.94
CA ILE A 246 6.08 2.76 24.55
C ILE A 246 6.03 2.49 26.05
N SER A 247 5.03 3.02 26.74
CA SER A 247 4.78 2.75 28.15
C SER A 247 4.62 1.24 28.41
N LYS A 248 3.87 0.51 27.57
CA LYS A 248 3.78 -0.96 27.68
C LYS A 248 5.14 -1.65 27.50
N LYS A 249 5.99 -1.17 26.60
CA LYS A 249 7.34 -1.72 26.39
C LYS A 249 8.27 -1.45 27.58
N TRP A 250 8.26 -0.24 28.12
CA TRP A 250 9.02 0.07 29.32
C TRP A 250 8.57 -0.78 30.52
N ASN A 251 7.26 -0.94 30.72
CA ASN A 251 6.72 -1.84 31.74
C ASN A 251 7.23 -3.28 31.56
N GLN A 252 7.32 -3.77 30.32
CA GLN A 252 7.90 -5.07 30.05
C GLN A 252 9.39 -5.12 30.44
N VAL A 253 10.18 -4.11 30.06
CA VAL A 253 11.61 -4.00 30.41
C VAL A 253 11.79 -3.98 31.93
N VAL A 254 11.06 -3.13 32.66
CA VAL A 254 11.13 -3.01 34.12
C VAL A 254 10.79 -4.33 34.82
N ASN A 255 9.87 -5.12 34.27
CA ASN A 255 9.49 -6.42 34.84
C ASN A 255 10.43 -7.58 34.46
N GLU A 256 11.07 -7.53 33.28
CA GLU A 256 11.98 -8.58 32.81
C GLU A 256 13.41 -8.38 33.32
N LEU A 257 13.90 -7.14 33.38
CA LEU A 257 15.29 -6.81 33.70
C LEU A 257 15.73 -7.37 35.08
N PRO A 258 14.97 -7.22 36.18
CA PRO A 258 15.39 -7.74 37.48
C PRO A 258 15.50 -9.27 37.50
N LYS A 259 14.63 -9.97 36.75
CA LYS A 259 14.67 -11.44 36.63
C LYS A 259 15.94 -11.90 35.92
N MET A 260 16.31 -11.23 34.84
CA MET A 260 17.53 -11.56 34.10
C MET A 260 18.79 -11.24 34.87
N ILE A 261 18.82 -10.13 35.62
CA ILE A 261 19.99 -9.78 36.41
C ILE A 261 20.21 -10.78 37.54
N LYS A 262 19.12 -11.25 38.16
CA LYS A 262 19.18 -12.38 39.10
C LYS A 262 19.78 -13.62 38.43
N ASP A 263 19.23 -14.00 37.27
CA ASP A 263 19.73 -15.15 36.50
C ASP A 263 21.20 -14.98 36.06
N LEU A 264 21.68 -13.78 35.76
CA LEU A 264 23.09 -13.57 35.37
C LEU A 264 24.04 -13.57 36.57
N LYS A 265 23.60 -13.03 37.71
CA LYS A 265 24.33 -13.10 38.98
C LYS A 265 24.55 -14.55 39.39
N ASP A 266 23.53 -15.40 39.23
CA ASP A 266 23.63 -16.85 39.52
C ASP A 266 24.66 -17.58 38.64
N TYR A 267 25.02 -17.02 37.47
CA TYR A 267 26.00 -17.58 36.53
C TYR A 267 27.32 -16.79 36.51
N ASN A 268 27.52 -15.88 37.47
CA ASN A 268 28.70 -15.04 37.61
C ASN A 268 29.05 -14.23 36.33
N VAL A 269 28.03 -13.86 35.55
CA VAL A 269 28.19 -13.00 34.37
C VAL A 269 28.10 -11.55 34.84
N ARG A 270 29.25 -10.85 34.92
CA ARG A 270 29.28 -9.43 35.26
C ARG A 270 28.77 -8.56 34.09
N ASP A 271 28.21 -7.42 34.48
CA ASP A 271 27.79 -6.27 33.67
C ASP A 271 26.37 -6.36 33.07
N CYS A 272 25.37 -5.95 33.87
CA CYS A 272 24.10 -5.44 33.38
C CYS A 272 23.77 -4.15 34.13
N VAL A 273 23.45 -3.09 33.39
CA VAL A 273 23.25 -1.75 33.92
C VAL A 273 21.81 -1.64 34.49
N GLU A 274 21.64 -1.70 35.81
CA GLU A 274 20.32 -1.64 36.49
C GLU A 274 19.68 -0.22 36.42
N VAL A 275 20.50 0.82 36.29
CA VAL A 275 20.11 2.24 36.52
C VAL A 275 19.31 2.91 35.38
N PRO A 276 19.57 2.65 34.08
CA PRO A 276 18.89 3.33 32.97
C PRO A 276 17.39 2.99 32.86
N ALA A 277 17.00 1.77 33.22
CA ALA A 277 15.64 1.32 32.92
C ALA A 277 14.55 1.92 33.84
N ALA A 278 14.84 2.03 35.14
CA ALA A 278 13.90 2.62 36.09
C ALA A 278 13.74 4.13 35.87
N THR A 279 14.83 4.81 35.51
CA THR A 279 14.82 6.26 35.24
C THR A 279 14.09 6.58 33.92
N GLY A 280 14.25 5.77 32.86
CA GLY A 280 13.49 5.91 31.62
C GLY A 280 11.99 5.72 31.80
N TRP A 281 11.57 4.73 32.61
CA TRP A 281 10.15 4.55 32.95
C TRP A 281 9.55 5.79 33.63
N GLN A 282 10.23 6.32 34.66
CA GLN A 282 9.77 7.50 35.39
C GLN A 282 9.64 8.72 34.46
N ARG A 283 10.56 8.91 33.51
CA ARG A 283 10.48 9.99 32.51
C ARG A 283 9.21 9.87 31.68
N VAL A 284 8.93 8.69 31.12
CA VAL A 284 7.73 8.45 30.30
C VAL A 284 6.45 8.62 31.09
N GLU A 285 6.41 8.17 32.34
CA GLU A 285 5.26 8.34 33.23
C GLU A 285 5.01 9.82 33.56
N THR A 286 6.06 10.58 33.84
CA THR A 286 5.98 12.03 34.04
C THR A 286 5.38 12.74 32.82
N TYR A 287 5.81 12.36 31.61
CA TYR A 287 5.26 12.95 30.37
C TYR A 287 3.79 12.57 30.11
N LEU A 288 3.38 11.35 30.49
CA LEU A 288 1.98 10.94 30.37
C LEU A 288 1.06 11.61 31.39
N GLY A 289 1.62 12.07 32.52
CA GLY A 289 0.89 12.80 33.56
C GLY A 289 0.74 14.30 33.30
N ALA A 290 1.53 14.87 32.38
CA ALA A 290 1.45 16.30 32.05
C ALA A 290 0.14 16.63 31.30
N PRO A 291 -0.53 17.76 31.61
CA PRO A 291 -1.73 18.18 30.89
C PRO A 291 -1.40 18.50 29.43
N ALA A 292 -2.29 18.12 28.51
CA ALA A 292 -2.07 18.25 27.07
C ALA A 292 -1.80 19.69 26.60
N SER A 293 -2.22 20.70 27.36
CA SER A 293 -1.96 22.12 27.10
C SER A 293 -0.51 22.55 27.31
N GLU A 294 0.26 21.81 28.10
CA GLU A 294 1.65 22.14 28.45
C GLU A 294 2.67 21.38 27.58
N VAL A 295 2.20 20.50 26.71
CA VAL A 295 3.04 19.64 25.89
C VAL A 295 3.19 20.25 24.51
N ASP A 296 4.38 20.78 24.20
CA ASP A 296 4.74 21.13 22.83
C ASP A 296 4.83 19.83 21.98
N PRO A 297 4.04 19.68 20.90
CA PRO A 297 4.07 18.51 20.04
C PRO A 297 5.46 18.19 19.46
N MET A 298 6.27 19.21 19.14
CA MET A 298 7.60 19.02 18.56
C MET A 298 8.59 18.47 19.59
N ASP A 299 8.64 19.08 20.77
CA ASP A 299 9.47 18.60 21.89
C ASP A 299 9.04 17.20 22.33
N PHE A 300 7.73 16.93 22.32
CA PHE A 300 7.19 15.62 22.65
C PHE A 300 7.67 14.55 21.67
N GLN A 301 7.60 14.82 20.37
CA GLN A 301 8.08 13.91 19.33
C GLN A 301 9.58 13.60 19.50
N ALA A 302 10.41 14.62 19.73
CA ALA A 302 11.85 14.45 19.92
C ALA A 302 12.18 13.60 21.17
N LYS A 303 11.47 13.84 22.28
CA LYS A 303 11.61 13.04 23.51
C LYS A 303 11.14 11.61 23.32
N LEU A 304 10.05 11.41 22.59
CA LEU A 304 9.54 10.08 22.24
C LEU A 304 10.58 9.26 21.45
N GLU A 305 11.26 9.89 20.50
CA GLU A 305 12.33 9.25 19.73
C GLU A 305 13.56 8.90 20.58
N CYS A 306 13.96 9.80 21.49
CA CYS A 306 15.04 9.53 22.44
C CYS A 306 14.73 8.28 23.29
N GLU A 307 13.53 8.21 23.86
CA GLU A 307 13.09 7.07 24.68
C GLU A 307 12.93 5.79 23.85
N LYS A 308 12.49 5.88 22.58
CA LYS A 308 12.46 4.72 21.66
C LYS A 308 13.86 4.13 21.46
N ASN A 309 14.86 4.99 21.26
CA ASN A 309 16.24 4.57 21.05
C ASN A 309 16.84 3.94 22.31
N GLU A 310 16.61 4.53 23.48
CA GLU A 310 17.10 4.00 24.75
C GLU A 310 16.50 2.62 25.08
N ILE A 311 15.18 2.44 24.89
CA ILE A 311 14.54 1.12 25.02
C ILE A 311 15.14 0.12 24.04
N ALA A 312 15.41 0.52 22.80
CA ALA A 312 15.95 -0.38 21.78
C ALA A 312 17.34 -0.91 22.18
N VAL A 313 18.20 -0.05 22.73
CA VAL A 313 19.52 -0.44 23.27
C VAL A 313 19.35 -1.44 24.41
N ILE A 314 18.52 -1.11 25.41
CA ILE A 314 18.29 -1.99 26.56
C ILE A 314 17.70 -3.34 26.13
N MET A 315 16.75 -3.36 25.19
CA MET A 315 16.19 -4.59 24.65
C MET A 315 17.22 -5.43 23.88
N GLY A 316 18.17 -4.77 23.22
CA GLY A 316 19.34 -5.40 22.60
C GLY A 316 20.20 -6.10 23.65
N ASP A 317 20.56 -5.40 24.73
CA ASP A 317 21.33 -5.95 25.85
C ASP A 317 20.62 -7.12 26.53
N ILE A 318 19.31 -7.01 26.71
CA ILE A 318 18.44 -8.09 27.22
C ILE A 318 18.52 -9.33 26.33
N SER A 319 18.46 -9.15 25.01
CA SER A 319 18.53 -10.25 24.05
C SER A 319 19.92 -10.89 24.06
N ASP A 320 20.97 -10.08 24.14
CA ASP A 320 22.36 -10.52 24.26
C ASP A 320 22.59 -11.33 25.55
N ALA A 321 22.11 -10.82 26.68
CA ALA A 321 22.11 -11.50 27.97
C ALA A 321 21.38 -12.86 27.90
N LYS A 322 20.18 -12.91 27.31
CA LYS A 322 19.44 -14.17 27.11
C LYS A 322 20.24 -15.17 26.27
N ARG A 323 20.98 -14.69 25.25
CA ARG A 323 21.86 -15.52 24.42
C ARG A 323 23.03 -16.08 25.24
N ARG A 324 23.73 -15.23 26.00
CA ARG A 324 24.83 -15.65 26.90
C ARG A 324 24.38 -16.66 27.94
N LEU A 325 23.23 -16.42 28.57
CA LEU A 325 22.63 -17.33 29.55
C LEU A 325 22.28 -18.68 28.92
N SER A 326 21.74 -18.67 27.70
CA SER A 326 21.43 -19.91 26.96
C SER A 326 22.69 -20.69 26.59
N ALA A 327 23.77 -20.00 26.23
CA ALA A 327 25.07 -20.62 25.97
C ALA A 327 25.69 -21.21 27.25
N ALA A 328 25.62 -20.48 28.37
CA ALA A 328 26.14 -20.91 29.67
C ALA A 328 25.39 -22.13 30.24
N LYS A 329 24.07 -22.22 30.01
CA LYS A 329 23.24 -23.38 30.39
C LYS A 329 23.57 -24.64 29.57
N GLY A 330 24.36 -24.51 28.50
CA GLY A 330 24.67 -25.58 27.57
C GLY A 330 23.44 -26.04 26.76
N PRO A 331 23.63 -26.96 25.80
CA PRO A 331 22.52 -27.60 25.12
C PRO A 331 21.65 -28.27 26.20
N LYS A 332 20.39 -27.84 26.34
CA LYS A 332 19.43 -28.57 27.17
C LYS A 332 19.48 -30.01 26.70
N LYS A 333 19.99 -30.93 27.54
CA LYS A 333 19.99 -32.37 27.26
C LYS A 333 18.56 -32.71 26.85
N GLY A 334 18.36 -32.88 25.55
CA GLY A 334 17.05 -33.11 24.98
C GLY A 334 16.48 -34.30 25.72
N LYS A 335 15.36 -34.11 26.40
CA LYS A 335 14.55 -35.21 26.91
C LYS A 335 14.34 -36.11 25.70
N GLY A 336 15.02 -37.25 25.69
CA GLY A 336 15.23 -38.07 24.50
C GLY A 336 13.92 -38.14 23.72
N ARG A 337 13.94 -37.61 22.50
CA ARG A 337 12.80 -37.69 21.60
C ARG A 337 12.61 -39.19 21.37
N ALA A 338 11.67 -39.79 22.12
CA ALA A 338 11.39 -41.21 22.03
C ALA A 338 11.23 -41.52 20.55
N ALA A 339 12.07 -42.41 20.05
CA ALA A 339 12.06 -42.84 18.66
C ALA A 339 10.63 -43.24 18.33
N LYS A 340 9.97 -42.46 17.47
CA LYS A 340 8.66 -42.80 16.94
C LYS A 340 8.90 -44.10 16.18
N LYS A 341 8.42 -45.23 16.73
CA LYS A 341 8.47 -46.54 16.06
C LYS A 341 7.90 -46.33 14.65
N ALA A 342 8.70 -46.69 13.65
CA ALA A 342 8.24 -46.76 12.28
C ALA A 342 7.17 -47.86 12.21
N ASP A 343 5.96 -47.48 11.78
CA ASP A 343 4.96 -48.45 11.36
C ASP A 343 5.47 -49.15 10.09
N PRO A 344 5.44 -50.50 10.03
CA PRO A 344 5.74 -51.23 8.80
C PRO A 344 4.57 -51.04 7.83
N SER A 345 4.78 -50.20 6.82
CA SER A 345 3.93 -50.11 5.63
C SER A 345 4.10 -51.40 4.81
N SER A 346 3.02 -52.15 4.68
CA SER A 346 2.89 -53.29 3.77
C SER A 346 2.80 -52.79 2.32
N ASP A 347 3.88 -52.94 1.55
CA ASP A 347 3.82 -52.96 0.09
C ASP A 347 3.43 -54.38 -0.33
N GLU A 348 2.19 -54.56 -0.77
CA GLU A 348 1.83 -55.68 -1.64
C GLU A 348 2.01 -55.24 -3.09
N GLU A 349 3.02 -55.80 -3.75
CA GLU A 349 3.18 -55.74 -5.20
C GLU A 349 2.14 -56.65 -5.87
N GLU A 350 1.12 -56.05 -6.46
CA GLU A 350 0.24 -56.71 -7.42
C GLU A 350 0.89 -56.62 -8.81
N SER A 351 1.32 -57.78 -9.31
CA SER A 351 1.84 -57.95 -10.67
C SER A 351 0.68 -57.99 -11.65
N VAL A 352 0.71 -57.09 -12.63
CA VAL A 352 -0.14 -57.16 -13.83
C VAL A 352 0.76 -57.50 -15.01
N GLU A 353 0.53 -58.69 -15.56
CA GLU A 353 1.06 -59.15 -16.85
C GLU A 353 0.40 -58.35 -17.99
N ASP A 354 1.22 -57.78 -18.88
CA ASP A 354 1.15 -57.95 -20.36
C ASP A 354 2.34 -57.26 -21.05
#